data_AF-A0A9D5WH37-F1
#
_entry.id   AF-A0A9D5WH37-F1
#
_cell.length_a   1.000
_cell.length_b   1.000
_cell.length_c   1.000
_cell.angle_alpha   90.00
_cell.angle_beta   90.00
_cell.angle_gamma   90.00
#
_symmetry.space_group_name_H-M   'P 1'
#
loop_
_entity.id
_entity.type
_entity.pdbx_description
1 polymer ?
#
loop_
_entity_poly.entity_id
_entity_poly.type
_entity_poly.pdbx_seq_one_letter_code
_entity_poly.pdbx_strand_id
1 'polypeptide(L)'
;MRTLPLGCALAALVLTLSTSSCGRRTLYSWKQYDTLVDLQPKKLTPSRAKTLEQLYLKAIQQPGGQLRRPAPGRCAEYGLFLWQLERREEALHYLRQEMELYPESGPMITRLIKRLQKDEAPRP
;
A
#
# COMPACT_ATOMS: atom_id res chain seq x y z
N MET A 1 13.18 -43.74 37.97
CA MET A 1 12.98 -42.42 37.34
C MET A 1 14.33 -41.97 36.80
N ARG A 2 14.53 -41.96 35.48
CA ARG A 2 15.84 -41.65 34.86
C ARG A 2 16.02 -40.14 34.78
N THR A 3 16.98 -39.59 35.53
CA THR A 3 17.38 -38.19 35.43
C THR A 3 18.06 -37.96 34.09
N LEU A 4 17.47 -37.14 33.21
CA LEU A 4 18.14 -36.71 31.99
C LEU A 4 19.41 -35.94 32.36
N PRO A 5 20.56 -36.18 31.70
CA PRO A 5 21.79 -35.46 31.99
C PRO A 5 21.62 -33.98 31.61
N LEU A 6 22.10 -33.09 32.49
CA LEU A 6 22.01 -31.63 32.35
C LEU A 6 22.48 -31.12 30.97
N GLY A 7 23.45 -31.82 30.35
CA GLY A 7 23.96 -31.52 29.01
C GLY A 7 22.94 -31.75 27.88
N CYS A 8 22.06 -32.76 27.99
CA CYS A 8 20.98 -32.96 27.02
C CYS A 8 19.89 -31.90 27.13
N ALA A 9 19.62 -31.40 28.35
CA ALA A 9 18.68 -30.31 28.57
C ALA A 9 19.22 -28.98 28.00
N LEU A 10 20.52 -28.71 28.15
CA LEU A 10 21.16 -27.52 27.58
C LEU A 10 21.19 -27.56 26.04
N ALA A 11 21.51 -28.71 25.46
CA ALA A 11 21.52 -28.90 24.01
C ALA A 11 20.10 -28.73 23.41
N ALA A 12 19.07 -29.23 24.08
CA ALA A 12 17.68 -29.04 23.67
C ALA A 12 17.23 -27.57 23.76
N LEU A 13 17.72 -26.81 24.76
CA LEU A 13 17.44 -25.38 24.91
C LEU A 13 18.12 -24.55 23.80
N VAL A 14 19.37 -24.85 23.45
CA VAL A 14 20.07 -24.17 22.35
C VAL A 14 19.43 -24.48 20.98
N LEU A 15 18.96 -25.72 20.79
CA LEU A 15 18.30 -26.12 19.54
C LEU A 15 16.91 -25.46 19.38
N THR A 16 16.19 -25.21 20.48
CA THR A 16 14.88 -24.53 20.46
C THR A 16 15.00 -23.01 20.32
N LEU A 17 16.06 -22.37 20.82
CA LEU A 17 16.33 -20.95 20.56
C LEU A 17 16.80 -20.66 19.11
N SER A 18 17.28 -21.68 18.40
CA SER A 18 17.75 -21.53 17.01
C SER A 18 16.61 -21.47 15.97
N THR A 19 15.37 -21.77 16.36
CA THR A 19 14.20 -21.79 15.46
C THR A 19 13.33 -20.54 15.55
N SER A 20 13.67 -19.54 16.39
CA SER A 20 13.11 -18.18 16.31
C SER A 20 13.67 -17.44 15.08
N SER A 21 13.47 -18.02 13.91
CA SER A 21 13.81 -17.44 12.62
C SER A 21 12.88 -16.27 12.33
N CYS A 22 13.52 -15.19 11.87
CA CYS A 22 12.98 -13.90 11.50
C CYS A 22 11.69 -14.02 10.64
N GLY A 23 10.52 -13.99 11.29
CA GLY A 23 9.29 -13.69 10.59
C GLY A 23 9.42 -12.29 10.00
N ARG A 24 9.54 -12.18 8.66
CA ARG A 24 9.72 -10.91 7.95
C ARG A 24 8.53 -10.00 8.22
N ARG A 25 8.60 -9.20 9.28
CA ARG A 25 7.62 -8.14 9.54
C ARG A 25 7.94 -7.01 8.58
N THR A 26 7.06 -6.79 7.60
CA THR A 26 7.19 -5.69 6.65
C THR A 26 6.65 -4.40 7.28
N LEU A 27 7.31 -3.27 6.98
CA LEU A 27 6.86 -1.96 7.42
C LEU A 27 5.44 -1.65 6.90
N TYR A 28 5.18 -1.99 5.63
CA TYR A 28 3.91 -1.81 4.94
C TYR A 28 3.34 -3.15 4.48
N SER A 29 2.02 -3.17 4.24
CA SER A 29 1.37 -4.29 3.57
C SER A 29 1.18 -3.99 2.09
N TRP A 30 1.76 -4.86 1.24
CA TRP A 30 1.57 -4.85 -0.21
C TRP A 30 0.52 -5.88 -0.65
N LYS A 31 -0.35 -6.31 0.26
CA LYS A 31 -1.45 -7.21 -0.09
C LYS A 31 -2.25 -6.60 -1.24
N GLN A 32 -2.68 -7.46 -2.16
CA GLN A 32 -3.45 -7.11 -3.36
C GLN A 32 -2.68 -6.27 -4.40
N TYR A 33 -1.36 -6.06 -4.25
CA TYR A 33 -0.55 -5.38 -5.27
C TYR A 33 -0.64 -6.08 -6.62
N ASP A 34 -0.42 -7.39 -6.68
CA ASP A 34 -0.48 -8.17 -7.92
C ASP A 34 -1.86 -8.03 -8.59
N THR A 35 -2.93 -8.12 -7.80
CA THR A 35 -4.30 -7.95 -8.28
C THR A 35 -4.57 -6.56 -8.85
N LEU A 36 -4.02 -5.51 -8.23
CA LEU A 36 -4.16 -4.13 -8.72
C LEU A 36 -3.43 -3.95 -10.06
N VAL A 37 -2.19 -4.44 -10.15
CA VAL A 37 -1.37 -4.39 -11.36
C VAL A 37 -2.01 -5.17 -12.50
N ASP A 38 -2.65 -6.31 -12.23
CA ASP A 38 -3.34 -7.11 -13.24
C ASP A 38 -4.63 -6.49 -13.78
N LEU A 39 -5.30 -5.68 -12.95
CA LEU A 39 -6.59 -5.08 -13.27
C LEU A 39 -6.46 -3.72 -13.96
N GLN A 40 -5.48 -2.90 -13.59
CA GLN A 40 -5.26 -1.56 -14.15
C GLN A 40 -5.05 -1.47 -15.67
N PRO A 41 -4.22 -2.31 -16.34
CA PRO A 41 -3.93 -2.15 -17.77
C PRO A 41 -5.11 -2.56 -18.67
N LYS A 42 -6.18 -3.12 -18.11
CA LYS A 42 -7.34 -3.60 -18.86
C LYS A 42 -8.37 -2.49 -19.02
N LYS A 43 -9.19 -2.57 -20.09
CA LYS A 43 -10.29 -1.62 -20.32
C LYS A 43 -11.15 -1.47 -19.05
N LEU A 44 -11.35 -0.22 -18.64
CA LEU A 44 -12.09 0.14 -17.44
C LEU A 44 -13.59 -0.02 -17.71
N THR A 45 -14.16 -1.13 -17.23
CA THR A 45 -15.61 -1.35 -17.21
C THR A 45 -16.18 -0.91 -15.87
N PRO A 46 -17.48 -0.59 -15.75
CA PRO A 46 -18.07 -0.17 -14.47
C PRO A 46 -17.85 -1.18 -13.32
N SER A 47 -17.96 -2.48 -13.63
CA SER A 47 -17.70 -3.56 -12.66
C SER A 47 -16.24 -3.57 -12.21
N ARG A 48 -15.28 -3.39 -13.13
CA ARG A 48 -13.85 -3.32 -12.80
C ARG A 48 -13.50 -2.06 -12.02
N ALA A 49 -14.07 -0.91 -12.38
CA ALA A 49 -13.87 0.33 -11.65
C ALA A 49 -14.28 0.16 -10.18
N LYS A 50 -15.44 -0.45 -9.93
CA LYS A 50 -15.91 -0.76 -8.57
C LYS A 50 -14.95 -1.69 -7.83
N THR A 51 -14.46 -2.74 -8.48
CA THR A 51 -13.48 -3.67 -7.87
C THR A 51 -12.17 -2.97 -7.54
N LEU A 52 -11.62 -2.18 -8.47
CA LEU A 52 -10.38 -1.42 -8.25
C LEU A 52 -10.53 -0.44 -7.09
N GLU A 53 -11.64 0.32 -7.07
CA GLU A 53 -11.95 1.23 -5.98
C GLU A 53 -12.00 0.52 -4.62
N GLN A 54 -12.69 -0.61 -4.52
CA GLN A 54 -12.74 -1.41 -3.29
C GLN A 54 -11.35 -1.88 -2.84
N LEU A 55 -10.49 -2.27 -3.79
CA LEU A 55 -9.13 -2.70 -3.48
C LEU A 55 -8.27 -1.53 -2.98
N TYR A 56 -8.36 -0.36 -3.60
CA TYR A 56 -7.66 0.84 -3.15
C TYR A 56 -8.13 1.28 -1.76
N LEU A 57 -9.44 1.41 -1.56
CA LEU A 57 -10.00 1.81 -0.28
C LEU A 57 -9.62 0.83 0.83
N LYS A 58 -9.65 -0.48 0.57
CA LYS A 58 -9.19 -1.47 1.55
C LYS A 58 -7.71 -1.30 1.89
N ALA A 59 -6.85 -1.05 0.90
CA ALA A 59 -5.42 -0.83 1.13
C ALA A 59 -5.14 0.47 1.91
N ILE A 60 -5.98 1.48 1.76
CA ILE A 60 -5.83 2.78 2.44
C ILE A 60 -6.45 2.76 3.85
N GLN A 61 -7.66 2.22 4.00
CA GLN A 61 -8.43 2.28 5.25
C GLN A 61 -8.11 1.14 6.21
N GLN A 62 -7.65 -0.01 5.70
CA GLN A 62 -7.29 -1.17 6.52
C GLN A 62 -5.82 -1.55 6.27
N PRO A 63 -4.88 -0.62 6.52
CA PRO A 63 -3.48 -0.86 6.23
C PRO A 63 -2.93 -1.96 7.14
N GLY A 64 -2.33 -2.98 6.54
CA GLY A 64 -1.51 -3.95 7.27
C GLY A 64 -0.10 -3.41 7.53
N GLY A 65 0.82 -4.33 7.86
CA GLY A 65 2.20 -3.97 8.15
C GLY A 65 2.36 -3.37 9.55
N GLN A 66 3.62 -3.13 9.93
CA GLN A 66 3.93 -2.64 11.27
C GLN A 66 3.48 -1.20 11.49
N LEU A 67 3.59 -0.35 10.46
CA LEU A 67 3.29 1.08 10.58
C LEU A 67 1.79 1.38 10.59
N ARG A 68 0.94 0.39 10.25
CA ARG A 68 -0.52 0.56 10.10
C ARG A 68 -0.88 1.82 9.31
N ARG A 69 -0.09 2.08 8.27
CA ARG A 69 -0.21 3.19 7.33
C ARG A 69 -0.33 2.59 5.93
N PRO A 70 -1.10 3.20 5.01
CA PRO A 70 -1.10 2.79 3.60
C PRO A 70 0.33 2.69 3.09
N ALA A 71 0.64 1.82 2.12
CA ALA A 71 1.98 1.83 1.54
C ALA A 71 2.21 3.13 0.73
N PRO A 72 3.47 3.61 0.61
CA PRO A 72 3.78 4.75 -0.25
C PRO A 72 3.25 4.53 -1.66
N GLY A 73 2.70 5.59 -2.27
CA GLY A 73 2.08 5.58 -3.58
C GLY A 73 0.60 5.17 -3.61
N ARG A 74 0.07 4.50 -2.58
CA ARG A 74 -1.33 4.03 -2.58
C ARG A 74 -2.34 5.15 -2.69
N CYS A 75 -2.12 6.28 -2.00
CA CYS A 75 -3.03 7.41 -2.07
C CYS A 75 -2.88 8.12 -3.41
N ALA A 76 -1.65 8.24 -3.93
CA ALA A 76 -1.41 8.81 -5.25
C ALA A 76 -2.06 8.01 -6.40
N GLU A 77 -1.91 6.68 -6.39
CA GLU A 77 -2.53 5.78 -7.37
C GLU A 77 -4.06 5.88 -7.34
N TYR A 78 -4.66 5.88 -6.15
CA TYR A 78 -6.10 6.02 -6.02
C TYR A 78 -6.59 7.41 -6.45
N GLY A 79 -5.84 8.47 -6.12
CA GLY A 79 -6.13 9.82 -6.60
C GLY A 79 -6.12 9.92 -8.13
N LEU A 80 -5.14 9.30 -8.79
CA LEU A 80 -5.11 9.21 -10.25
C LEU A 80 -6.28 8.41 -10.83
N PHE A 81 -6.62 7.30 -10.20
CA PHE A 81 -7.76 6.48 -10.59
C PHE A 81 -9.09 7.27 -10.49
N LEU A 82 -9.29 8.02 -9.41
CA LEU A 82 -10.44 8.91 -9.24
C LEU A 82 -10.47 10.03 -10.27
N TRP A 83 -9.29 10.55 -10.65
CA TRP A 83 -9.19 11.51 -11.73
C TRP A 83 -9.64 10.91 -13.06
N GLN A 84 -9.29 9.66 -13.37
CA GLN A 84 -9.80 9.00 -14.59
C GLN A 84 -11.32 8.82 -14.59
N LEU A 85 -11.96 8.80 -13.42
CA LEU A 85 -13.41 8.72 -13.23
C LEU A 85 -14.11 10.08 -13.14
N GLU A 86 -13.42 11.18 -13.44
CA GLU A 86 -13.96 12.55 -13.35
C GLU A 86 -14.32 13.01 -11.93
N ARG A 87 -13.86 12.29 -10.89
CA ARG A 87 -14.08 12.61 -9.47
C ARG A 87 -12.96 13.49 -8.92
N ARG A 88 -12.93 14.74 -9.39
CA ARG A 88 -11.81 15.70 -9.21
C ARG A 88 -11.49 16.02 -7.76
N GLU A 89 -12.49 16.36 -6.95
CA GLU A 89 -12.26 16.77 -5.56
C GLU A 89 -11.68 15.63 -4.72
N GLU A 90 -12.24 14.43 -4.88
CA GLU A 90 -11.76 13.22 -4.21
C GLU A 90 -10.36 12.84 -4.69
N ALA A 91 -10.08 12.97 -5.99
CA ALA A 91 -8.75 12.77 -6.55
C ALA A 91 -7.71 13.68 -5.88
N LEU A 92 -8.01 14.99 -5.78
CA LEU A 92 -7.13 15.97 -5.15
C LEU A 92 -6.97 15.71 -3.65
N HIS A 93 -8.02 15.24 -2.97
CA HIS A 93 -7.93 14.84 -1.56
C HIS A 93 -6.89 13.73 -1.36
N TYR A 94 -6.98 12.62 -2.10
CA TYR A 94 -6.03 11.50 -1.93
C TYR A 94 -4.61 11.84 -2.41
N LEU A 95 -4.47 12.68 -3.44
CA LEU A 95 -3.15 13.19 -3.83
C LEU A 95 -2.52 14.02 -2.70
N ARG A 96 -3.26 14.91 -2.05
CA ARG A 96 -2.74 15.67 -0.89
C ARG A 96 -2.45 14.77 0.30
N GLN A 97 -3.29 13.77 0.55
CA GLN A 97 -3.06 12.79 1.62
C GLN A 97 -1.73 12.04 1.43
N GLU A 98 -1.33 11.74 0.18
CA GLU A 98 0.00 11.19 -0.09
C GLU A 98 1.11 12.12 0.42
N MET A 99 0.99 13.43 0.19
CA MET A 99 1.97 14.43 0.64
C MET A 99 2.06 14.54 2.16
N GLU A 100 0.93 14.36 2.86
CA GLU A 100 0.86 14.37 4.33
C GLU A 100 1.50 13.11 4.93
N LEU A 101 1.25 11.95 4.34
CA LEU A 101 1.81 10.68 4.79
C LEU A 101 3.29 10.53 4.41
N TYR A 102 3.67 11.12 3.27
CA TYR A 102 4.97 10.97 2.61
C TYR A 102 5.45 12.34 2.08
N PRO A 103 5.97 13.22 2.95
CA PRO A 103 6.41 14.55 2.57
C PRO A 103 7.50 14.54 1.49
N GLU A 104 8.30 13.48 1.40
CA GLU A 104 9.28 13.26 0.34
C GLU A 104 8.65 13.18 -1.05
N SER A 105 7.39 12.76 -1.15
CA SER A 105 6.62 12.72 -2.41
C SER A 105 6.08 14.11 -2.82
N GLY A 106 6.05 15.07 -1.90
CA GLY A 106 5.43 16.39 -2.06
C GLY A 106 5.78 17.12 -3.36
N PRO A 107 7.07 17.25 -3.74
CA PRO A 107 7.46 17.90 -4.99
C PRO A 107 6.98 17.18 -6.25
N MET A 108 6.87 15.84 -6.22
CA MET A 108 6.31 15.05 -7.32
C MET A 108 4.80 15.25 -7.42
N ILE A 109 4.08 15.09 -6.31
CA ILE A 109 2.62 15.21 -6.28
C ILE A 109 2.16 16.63 -6.65
N THR A 110 2.85 17.65 -6.17
CA THR A 110 2.57 19.05 -6.55
C THR A 110 2.65 19.25 -8.06
N ARG A 111 3.68 18.70 -8.71
CA ARG A 111 3.82 18.77 -10.18
C ARG A 111 2.74 17.98 -10.90
N LEU A 112 2.34 16.83 -10.35
CA LEU A 112 1.27 16.01 -10.90
C LEU A 112 -0.07 16.76 -10.88
N ILE A 113 -0.47 17.31 -9.73
CA ILE A 113 -1.71 18.09 -9.59
C ILE A 113 -1.74 19.24 -10.59
N LYS A 114 -0.63 20.00 -10.71
CA LYS A 114 -0.51 21.09 -11.69
C LYS A 114 -0.72 20.64 -13.13
N ARG A 115 -0.20 19.47 -13.51
CA ARG A 115 -0.38 18.90 -14.87
C ARG A 115 -1.83 18.50 -15.10
N LEU A 116 -2.42 17.75 -14.16
CA LEU A 116 -3.81 17.30 -14.24
C LEU A 116 -4.77 18.49 -14.42
N GLN A 117 -4.61 19.55 -13.62
CA GLN A 117 -5.44 20.75 -13.72
C GLN A 117 -5.20 21.54 -15.01
N LYS A 118 -3.97 21.52 -15.55
CA LYS A 118 -3.67 22.15 -16.84
C LYS A 118 -4.32 21.41 -17.99
N ASP A 119 -4.29 20.08 -17.96
CA ASP A 119 -4.88 19.24 -19.02
C ASP A 119 -6.41 19.28 -19.02
N GLU A 120 -7.02 19.58 -17.86
CA GLU A 120 -8.46 19.85 -17.71
C GLU A 120 -8.89 21.19 -18.32
N ALA A 121 -8.01 22.20 -18.24
CA ALA A 121 -8.34 23.54 -18.73
C ALA A 121 -8.58 23.49 -20.25
N PRO A 122 -9.60 24.21 -20.76
CA PRO A 122 -9.83 24.29 -22.19
C PRO A 122 -8.53 24.76 -22.86
N ARG A 123 -8.03 23.95 -23.80
CA ARG A 123 -6.83 24.31 -24.58
C ARG A 123 -7.15 25.59 -25.37
N PRO A 124 -6.26 26.61 -25.35
CA PRO A 124 -6.47 27.84 -26.09
C PRO A 124 -6.58 27.59 -27.59
#